data_AF-A0A453AQ95-F1
#
_entry.id   AF-A0A453AQ95-F1
#
_cell.length_a   1.000
_cell.length_b   1.000
_cell.length_c   1.000
_cell.angle_alpha   90.00
_cell.angle_beta   90.00
_cell.angle_gamma   90.00
#
_symmetry.space_group_name_H-M   'P 1'
#
loop_
_entity.id
_entity.type
_entity.pdbx_description
1 polymer ?
#
loop_
_entity_poly.entity_id
_entity_poly.type
_entity_poly.pdbx_seq_one_letter_code
_entity_poly.pdbx_strand_id
1 'polypeptide(L)'
;MHKRDGDPGPVEIVQSMMSSAASTRKHMSRFILRVLPAEVVCYASEEEITRAIAPLVEKYFPKESPSGHKFAVLYEARSNTGIDRMKIINAVAKSIPQPHKVDLSNPDKTIIVQIAKTICMIGVVERYKELSKFNLRQLTSPPEK
;
A
#
# COMPACT_ATOMS: atom_id res chain seq x y z
N MET A 1 -10.85 -3.07 18.07
CA MET A 1 -11.98 -2.59 17.25
C MET A 1 -12.52 -3.82 16.52
N HIS A 2 -13.73 -4.29 16.85
CA HIS A 2 -14.32 -5.46 16.19
C HIS A 2 -14.80 -5.04 14.79
N LYS A 3 -14.18 -5.57 13.73
CA LYS A 3 -14.71 -5.47 12.37
C LYS A 3 -15.88 -6.45 12.28
N ARG A 4 -17.05 -6.00 11.83
CA ARG A 4 -18.18 -6.91 11.57
C ARG A 4 -17.99 -7.55 10.20
N ASP A 5 -18.53 -8.74 10.02
CA ASP A 5 -18.57 -9.37 8.70
C ASP A 5 -19.34 -8.46 7.73
N GLY A 6 -18.69 -8.13 6.60
CA GLY A 6 -19.21 -7.21 5.58
C GLY A 6 -18.76 -5.75 5.70
N ASP A 7 -18.16 -5.32 6.81
CA ASP A 7 -17.62 -3.95 6.90
C ASP A 7 -16.41 -3.77 5.96
N PRO A 8 -16.27 -2.61 5.31
CA PRO A 8 -15.16 -2.39 4.39
C PRO A 8 -13.82 -2.35 5.14
N GLY A 9 -12.82 -3.01 4.58
CA GLY A 9 -11.44 -2.96 5.07
C GLY A 9 -10.77 -1.59 4.83
N PRO A 10 -9.63 -1.32 5.49
CA PRO A 10 -8.89 -0.06 5.32
C PRO A 10 -8.58 0.27 3.84
N VAL A 11 -8.15 -0.73 3.06
CA VAL A 11 -7.86 -0.53 1.61
C VAL A 11 -9.11 -0.17 0.83
N GLU A 12 -10.24 -0.83 1.10
CA GLU A 12 -11.50 -0.58 0.39
C GLU A 12 -12.00 0.84 0.63
N ILE A 13 -11.91 1.32 1.89
CA ILE A 13 -12.26 2.70 2.25
C ILE A 13 -11.37 3.69 1.48
N VAL A 14 -10.05 3.49 1.51
CA VAL A 14 -9.12 4.41 0.85
C VAL A 14 -9.28 4.36 -0.66
N GLN A 15 -9.40 3.18 -1.26
CA GLN A 15 -9.62 3.03 -2.70
C GLN A 15 -10.90 3.70 -3.17
N SER A 16 -12.01 3.54 -2.43
CA SER A 16 -13.28 4.20 -2.72
C SER A 16 -13.15 5.71 -2.61
N MET A 17 -12.52 6.20 -1.54
CA MET A 17 -12.26 7.62 -1.33
C MET A 17 -11.42 8.23 -2.47
N MET A 18 -10.30 7.59 -2.83
CA MET A 18 -9.41 8.09 -3.89
C MET A 18 -10.08 8.01 -5.27
N SER A 19 -10.86 6.95 -5.55
CA SER A 19 -11.59 6.81 -6.82
C SER A 19 -12.69 7.87 -6.97
N SER A 20 -13.43 8.13 -5.89
CA SER A 20 -14.45 9.19 -5.85
C SER A 20 -13.83 10.57 -6.01
N ALA A 21 -12.68 10.83 -5.37
CA ALA A 21 -11.96 12.08 -5.54
C ALA A 21 -11.43 12.26 -6.98
N ALA A 22 -10.96 11.18 -7.61
CA ALA A 22 -10.52 11.21 -9.02
C ALA A 22 -11.66 11.52 -9.98
N SER A 23 -12.85 10.93 -9.78
CA SER A 23 -13.99 11.11 -10.68
C SER A 23 -14.69 12.46 -10.48
N THR A 24 -14.87 12.89 -9.23
CA THR A 24 -15.59 14.14 -8.91
C THR A 24 -14.71 15.38 -8.93
N ARG A 25 -13.38 15.20 -8.82
CA ARG A 25 -12.40 16.28 -8.57
C ARG A 25 -12.73 17.14 -7.34
N LYS A 26 -13.53 16.63 -6.41
CA LYS A 26 -13.89 17.33 -5.17
C LYS A 26 -12.96 16.90 -4.04
N HIS A 27 -12.34 17.89 -3.40
CA HIS A 27 -11.51 17.65 -2.22
C HIS A 27 -12.39 17.46 -0.98
N MET A 28 -12.27 16.33 -0.29
CA MET A 28 -13.16 16.01 0.85
C MET A 28 -12.77 16.70 2.17
N SER A 29 -11.52 17.14 2.32
CA SER A 29 -11.06 17.88 3.52
C SER A 29 -9.87 18.77 3.21
N ARG A 30 -9.91 20.06 3.55
CA ARG A 30 -8.82 21.03 3.25
C ARG A 30 -7.44 20.66 3.85
N PHE A 31 -7.40 19.75 4.82
CA PHE A 31 -6.19 19.45 5.60
C PHE A 31 -5.58 18.07 5.30
N ILE A 32 -6.22 17.25 4.47
CA ILE A 32 -5.71 15.91 4.15
C ILE A 32 -4.82 16.00 2.90
N LEU A 33 -3.52 15.75 3.07
CA LEU A 33 -2.58 15.67 1.95
C LEU A 33 -2.59 14.30 1.28
N ARG A 34 -2.43 13.22 2.05
CA ARG A 34 -2.30 11.85 1.57
C ARG A 34 -3.03 10.89 2.49
N VAL A 35 -3.67 9.87 1.92
CA VAL A 35 -4.35 8.81 2.67
C VAL A 35 -3.75 7.48 2.28
N LEU A 36 -3.15 6.76 3.22
CA LEU A 36 -2.53 5.45 2.97
C LEU A 36 -3.18 4.42 3.89
N PRO A 37 -3.64 3.27 3.35
CA PRO A 37 -4.24 2.23 4.17
C PRO A 37 -3.18 1.45 4.94
N ALA A 38 -3.55 0.99 6.13
CA ALA A 38 -2.78 0.02 6.93
C ALA A 38 -3.71 -1.15 7.26
N GLU A 39 -3.50 -2.28 6.61
CA GLU A 39 -4.27 -3.51 6.87
C GLU A 39 -3.61 -4.38 7.93
N VAL A 40 -2.27 -4.41 7.93
CA VAL A 40 -1.49 -5.10 8.95
C VAL A 40 -0.52 -4.13 9.59
N VAL A 41 -0.36 -4.26 10.90
CA VAL A 41 0.57 -3.47 11.71
C VAL A 41 1.42 -4.42 12.54
N CYS A 42 2.73 -4.20 12.55
CA CYS A 42 3.68 -5.02 13.28
C CYS A 42 4.86 -4.18 13.79
N TYR A 43 5.76 -4.81 14.55
CA TYR A 43 7.03 -4.20 14.92
C TYR A 43 7.92 -4.03 13.67
N ALA A 44 8.68 -2.95 13.63
CA ALA A 44 9.56 -2.63 12.51
C ALA A 44 10.86 -3.45 12.58
N SER A 45 10.78 -4.75 12.31
CA SER A 45 11.93 -5.62 12.04
C SER A 45 11.66 -6.50 10.81
N GLU A 46 12.71 -7.06 10.21
CA GLU A 46 12.56 -7.94 9.05
C GLU A 46 11.70 -9.17 9.38
N GLU A 47 11.94 -9.78 10.53
CA GLU A 47 11.28 -11.02 10.95
C GLU A 47 9.77 -10.78 11.16
N GLU A 48 9.42 -9.71 11.87
CA GLU A 48 8.02 -9.39 12.15
C GLU A 48 7.28 -8.92 10.91
N ILE A 49 7.92 -8.17 10.02
CA ILE A 49 7.33 -7.76 8.73
C ILE A 49 7.07 -8.98 7.84
N THR A 50 8.03 -9.91 7.75
CA THR A 50 7.90 -11.14 6.95
C THR A 50 6.78 -12.03 7.47
N ARG A 51 6.61 -12.12 8.80
CA ARG A 51 5.51 -12.85 9.43
C ARG A 51 4.17 -12.17 9.17
N ALA A 52 4.11 -10.85 9.36
CA ALA A 52 2.89 -10.08 9.32
C ALA A 52 2.31 -9.93 7.90
N ILE A 53 3.15 -9.97 6.86
CA ILE A 53 2.68 -9.82 5.48
C ILE A 53 1.99 -11.07 4.93
N ALA A 54 2.23 -12.26 5.49
CA ALA A 54 1.68 -13.53 5.01
C ALA A 54 0.17 -13.51 4.65
N PRO A 55 -0.75 -13.01 5.51
CA PRO A 55 -2.17 -12.92 5.17
C PRO A 55 -2.46 -11.96 4.01
N LEU A 56 -1.67 -10.89 3.83
CA LEU A 56 -1.80 -10.00 2.68
C LEU A 56 -1.30 -10.67 1.39
N VAL A 57 -0.24 -11.48 1.47
CA VAL A 57 0.24 -12.26 0.33
C VAL A 57 -0.83 -13.23 -0.14
N GLU A 58 -1.45 -13.98 0.76
CA GLU A 58 -2.53 -14.91 0.42
C GLU A 58 -3.73 -14.20 -0.20
N LYS A 59 -4.13 -13.05 0.36
CA LYS A 59 -5.28 -12.27 -0.11
C LYS A 59 -5.04 -11.61 -1.48
N TYR A 60 -3.86 -11.04 -1.71
CA TYR A 60 -3.60 -10.17 -2.87
C TYR A 60 -2.74 -10.80 -3.97
N PHE A 61 -2.03 -11.89 -3.65
CA PHE A 61 -1.11 -12.60 -4.54
C PHE A 61 -1.39 -14.12 -4.51
N PRO A 62 -2.60 -14.55 -4.91
CA PRO A 62 -2.96 -15.96 -4.91
C PRO A 62 -2.18 -16.71 -5.98
N LYS A 63 -1.62 -17.87 -5.60
CA LYS A 63 -0.78 -18.73 -6.45
C LYS A 63 -1.45 -19.18 -7.74
N GLU A 64 -2.78 -19.23 -7.74
CA GLU A 64 -3.59 -19.69 -8.87
C GLU A 64 -3.76 -18.63 -9.97
N SER A 65 -3.18 -17.43 -9.81
CA SER A 65 -3.21 -16.37 -10.82
C SER A 65 -2.39 -16.76 -12.07
N PRO A 66 -2.99 -17.16 -13.20
CA PRO A 66 -2.27 -17.80 -14.31
C PRO A 66 -1.23 -16.87 -14.97
N SER A 67 -1.52 -15.57 -15.03
CA SER A 67 -0.63 -14.55 -15.58
C SER A 67 0.29 -13.89 -14.54
N GLY A 68 0.11 -14.21 -13.25
CA GLY A 68 0.69 -13.45 -12.16
C GLY A 68 0.22 -11.98 -12.12
N HIS A 69 0.74 -11.26 -11.15
CA HIS A 69 0.55 -9.82 -11.00
C HIS A 69 1.90 -9.15 -10.97
N LYS A 70 2.00 -8.01 -11.64
CA LYS A 70 3.11 -7.09 -11.50
C LYS A 70 2.96 -6.30 -10.21
N PHE A 71 4.03 -6.18 -9.43
CA PHE A 71 3.98 -5.44 -8.18
C PHE A 71 5.20 -4.57 -7.93
N ALA A 72 5.01 -3.57 -7.08
CA ALA A 72 6.10 -2.74 -6.56
C ALA A 72 6.00 -2.66 -5.04
N VAL A 73 7.15 -2.60 -4.37
CA VAL A 73 7.23 -2.36 -2.92
C VAL A 73 7.66 -0.91 -2.71
N LEU A 74 6.80 -0.13 -2.07
CA LEU A 74 7.07 1.25 -1.71
C LEU A 74 7.40 1.33 -0.22
N TYR A 75 8.62 1.77 0.09
CA TYR A 75 9.07 2.00 1.46
C TYR A 75 9.13 3.50 1.76
N GLU A 76 8.51 3.91 2.87
CA GLU A 76 8.74 5.21 3.50
C GLU A 76 8.93 5.04 5.01
N ALA A 77 9.86 5.79 5.60
CA ALA A 77 10.12 5.78 7.04
C ALA A 77 10.07 7.19 7.63
N ARG A 78 9.52 7.31 8.84
CA ARG A 78 9.46 8.53 9.64
C ARG A 78 10.02 8.26 11.02
N SER A 79 10.95 9.10 11.46
CA SER A 79 11.59 8.98 12.78
C SER A 79 12.17 7.58 13.05
N ASN A 80 12.69 6.93 12.01
CA ASN A 80 13.42 5.66 12.08
C ASN A 80 14.64 5.74 11.17
N THR A 81 15.82 5.57 11.76
CA THR A 81 17.11 5.55 11.05
C THR A 81 17.87 4.23 11.25
N GLY A 82 17.34 3.33 12.08
CA GLY A 82 18.01 2.07 12.43
C GLY A 82 17.72 0.91 11.47
N ILE A 83 16.73 1.04 10.59
CA ILE A 83 16.31 -0.02 9.68
C ILE A 83 16.84 0.26 8.27
N ASP A 84 17.52 -0.73 7.71
CA ASP A 84 17.96 -0.70 6.33
C ASP A 84 16.74 -0.83 5.38
N ARG A 85 16.56 0.21 4.56
CA ARG A 85 15.49 0.29 3.55
C ARG A 85 15.49 -0.89 2.59
N MET A 86 16.65 -1.27 2.06
CA MET A 86 16.76 -2.32 1.04
C MET A 86 16.52 -3.69 1.66
N LYS A 87 16.93 -3.90 2.92
CA LYS A 87 16.63 -5.11 3.68
C LYS A 87 15.12 -5.35 3.77
N ILE A 88 14.34 -4.33 4.12
CA ILE A 88 12.87 -4.44 4.19
C ILE A 88 12.23 -4.65 2.82
N ILE A 89 12.65 -3.88 1.80
CA ILE A 89 12.12 -4.03 0.43
C ILE A 89 12.35 -5.46 -0.08
N ASN A 90 13.57 -5.98 0.12
CA ASN A 90 13.94 -7.32 -0.33
C ASN A 90 13.19 -8.40 0.44
N ALA A 91 13.01 -8.26 1.76
CA ALA A 91 12.25 -9.20 2.57
C ALA A 91 10.79 -9.30 2.08
N VAL A 92 10.13 -8.15 1.91
CA VAL A 92 8.76 -8.09 1.38
C VAL A 92 8.66 -8.67 -0.04
N ALA A 93 9.58 -8.32 -0.94
CA ALA A 93 9.57 -8.84 -2.30
C ALA A 93 9.76 -10.36 -2.36
N LYS A 94 10.63 -10.92 -1.49
CA LYS A 94 10.86 -12.37 -1.38
C LYS A 94 9.66 -13.13 -0.82
N SER A 95 8.81 -12.48 -0.02
CA SER A 95 7.58 -13.07 0.49
C SER A 95 6.52 -13.29 -0.58
N ILE A 96 6.63 -12.64 -1.75
CA ILE A 96 5.66 -12.77 -2.83
C ILE A 96 6.03 -13.97 -3.72
N PRO A 97 5.15 -14.98 -3.87
CA PRO A 97 5.46 -16.17 -4.66
C PRO A 97 5.41 -15.89 -6.17
N GLN A 98 6.04 -16.77 -6.95
CA GLN A 98 5.76 -16.86 -8.40
C GLN A 98 4.28 -17.26 -8.62
N PRO A 99 3.64 -16.86 -9.73
CA PRO A 99 4.18 -16.19 -10.92
C PRO A 99 4.22 -14.65 -10.85
N HIS A 100 4.00 -14.05 -9.68
CA HIS A 100 4.03 -12.59 -9.52
C HIS A 100 5.45 -12.03 -9.68
N LYS A 101 5.58 -10.85 -10.29
CA LYS A 101 6.89 -10.26 -10.64
C LYS A 101 6.98 -8.79 -10.25
N VAL A 102 8.18 -8.36 -9.89
CA VAL A 102 8.43 -6.95 -9.60
C VAL A 102 8.44 -6.13 -10.90
N ASP A 103 7.66 -5.06 -10.94
CA ASP A 103 7.68 -4.04 -12.00
C ASP A 103 7.54 -2.66 -11.35
N LEU A 104 8.64 -1.91 -11.26
CA LEU A 104 8.66 -0.58 -10.64
C LEU A 104 8.04 0.50 -11.54
N SER A 105 7.88 0.19 -12.83
CA SER A 105 7.38 1.12 -13.84
C SER A 105 5.86 1.06 -13.92
N ASN A 106 5.29 -0.13 -14.12
CA ASN A 106 3.84 -0.32 -14.29
C ASN A 106 3.34 -1.49 -13.42
N PRO A 107 3.28 -1.31 -12.08
CA PRO A 107 2.75 -2.34 -11.19
C PRO A 107 1.22 -2.38 -11.22
N ASP A 108 0.65 -3.59 -11.24
CA ASP A 108 -0.79 -3.81 -11.01
C ASP A 108 -1.14 -3.51 -9.54
N LYS A 109 -0.26 -3.96 -8.63
CA LYS A 109 -0.40 -3.82 -7.17
C LYS A 109 0.82 -3.14 -6.56
N THR A 110 0.61 -2.21 -5.65
CA THR A 110 1.66 -1.55 -4.87
C THR A 110 1.52 -1.93 -3.41
N ILE A 111 2.57 -2.56 -2.86
CA ILE A 111 2.68 -2.86 -1.44
C ILE A 111 3.30 -1.64 -0.77
N ILE A 112 2.51 -0.93 0.04
CA ILE A 112 2.95 0.24 0.78
C ILE A 112 3.44 -0.22 2.15
N VAL A 113 4.70 0.08 2.46
CA VAL A 113 5.35 -0.18 3.74
C VAL A 113 5.69 1.17 4.37
N GLN A 114 4.97 1.51 5.45
CA GLN A 114 5.14 2.76 6.19
C GLN A 114 5.71 2.46 7.57
N ILE A 115 6.90 2.97 7.85
CA ILE A 115 7.52 2.86 9.18
C ILE A 115 7.39 4.20 9.90
N ALA A 116 6.90 4.17 11.13
CA ALA A 116 6.87 5.32 12.03
C ALA A 116 7.43 4.90 13.40
N LYS A 117 8.59 5.44 13.77
CA LYS A 117 9.37 4.96 14.94
C LYS A 117 9.59 3.44 14.85
N THR A 118 9.03 2.66 15.77
CA THR A 118 9.17 1.20 15.84
C THR A 118 7.98 0.44 15.22
N ILE A 119 7.02 1.14 14.62
CA ILE A 119 5.80 0.55 14.07
C ILE A 119 5.90 0.49 12.55
N CYS A 120 5.63 -0.68 11.97
CA CYS A 120 5.47 -0.89 10.55
C CYS A 120 3.99 -1.10 10.21
N MET A 121 3.50 -0.38 9.21
CA MET A 121 2.14 -0.46 8.68
C MET A 121 2.21 -0.85 7.21
N ILE A 122 1.45 -1.88 6.84
CA ILE A 122 1.46 -2.46 5.50
C ILE A 122 0.05 -2.44 4.91
N GLY A 123 -0.07 -2.03 3.66
CA GLY A 123 -1.31 -2.12 2.89
C GLY A 123 -1.02 -2.39 1.42
N VAL A 124 -1.90 -3.13 0.74
CA VAL A 124 -1.76 -3.43 -0.69
C VAL A 124 -2.83 -2.67 -1.47
N VAL A 125 -2.39 -1.82 -2.39
CA VAL A 125 -3.28 -0.97 -3.20
C VAL A 125 -3.06 -1.18 -4.69
N GLU A 126 -3.99 -0.68 -5.48
CA GLU A 126 -4.00 -0.74 -6.94
C GLU A 126 -4.08 0.68 -7.50
N ARG A 127 -3.68 0.87 -8.76
CA ARG A 127 -3.72 2.17 -9.44
C ARG A 127 -3.00 3.28 -8.66
N TYR A 128 -1.95 2.93 -7.92
CA TYR A 128 -1.28 3.86 -7.00
C TYR A 128 -0.73 5.10 -7.72
N LYS A 129 -0.09 4.91 -8.89
CA LYS A 129 0.43 6.02 -9.69
C LYS A 129 -0.69 6.85 -10.32
N GLU A 130 -1.71 6.18 -10.88
CA GLU A 130 -2.88 6.82 -11.51
C GLU A 130 -3.65 7.69 -10.51
N LEU A 131 -3.82 7.20 -9.28
CA LEU A 131 -4.47 7.94 -8.18
C LEU A 131 -3.50 8.90 -7.46
N SER A 132 -2.54 9.47 -8.22
CA SER A 132 -1.57 10.48 -7.75
C SER A 132 -0.82 10.08 -6.48
N LYS A 133 -0.38 8.81 -6.37
CA LYS A 133 0.30 8.27 -5.19
C LYS A 133 -0.50 8.45 -3.89
N PHE A 134 -1.82 8.44 -4.04
CA PHE A 134 -2.82 8.67 -3.01
C PHE A 134 -2.69 10.04 -2.33
N ASN A 135 -2.04 11.00 -3.01
CA ASN A 135 -2.02 12.41 -2.63
C ASN A 135 -3.36 13.03 -3.05
N LEU A 136 -4.28 13.17 -2.10
CA LEU A 136 -5.63 13.69 -2.32
C LEU A 136 -5.61 15.13 -2.84
N ARG A 137 -4.69 15.95 -2.31
CA ARG A 137 -4.55 17.34 -2.73
C ARG A 137 -4.12 17.43 -4.19
N GLN A 138 -3.10 16.66 -4.59
CA GLN A 138 -2.66 16.62 -5.97
C GLN A 138 -3.75 16.05 -6.90
N LEU A 139 -4.41 14.96 -6.48
CA LEU A 139 -5.43 14.29 -7.30
C LEU A 139 -6.63 15.19 -7.64
N THR A 140 -6.99 16.09 -6.75
CA THR A 140 -8.14 17.01 -6.91
C THR A 140 -7.73 18.42 -7.33
N SER A 141 -6.43 18.67 -7.49
CA SER A 141 -5.94 19.93 -8.05
C SER A 141 -6.28 19.99 -9.55
N PRO A 142 -6.54 21.18 -10.11
CA PRO A 142 -6.66 21.35 -11.55
C PRO A 142 -5.42 20.81 -12.27
N PRO A 143 -5.55 20.26 -13.49
CA PRO A 143 -4.40 19.93 -14.31
C PRO A 143 -3.48 21.15 -14.46
N GLU A 144 -2.17 20.97 -14.31
CA GLU A 144 -1.22 22.03 -14.65
C GLU A 144 -1.40 22.40 -16.13
N LYS A 145 -1.48 23.70 -16.42
CA LYS A 145 -1.59 24.24 -17.79
C LYS A 145 -0.30 24.05 -18.56
#